data_AF-A0A497GL09-F1
#
_entry.id   AF-A0A497GL09-F1
#
_cell.length_a   1.000
_cell.length_b   1.000
_cell.length_c   1.000
_cell.angle_alpha   90.00
_cell.angle_beta   90.00
_cell.angle_gamma   90.00
#
_symmetry.space_group_name_H-M   'P 1'
#
loop_
_entity.id
_entity.type
_entity.pdbx_description
1 polymer ?
#
loop_
_entity_poly.entity_id
_entity_poly.type
_entity_poly.pdbx_seq_one_letter_code
_entity_poly.pdbx_strand_id
1 'polypeptide(L)'
;MESYCRLLRFGYTPCGINVLSSDGKKLGAPCMHVVKYKDGKWWRLVYDYLLSRPEDYLSIYQSGCNHDCLMCHSWYFSRYVRGTWLSSDDFLEIAKYYYDMVTVWEPRSRSTMWHASDLCAHCGLCIEYGVRGKYCPGKLKEAQIVFSPQGYGPARNIISFTGGDVYCCYELYCDIFSKIKKEYGDELWIHIETNGYGLVRPILERLYSSGLDSIWLDMKAFHDDVYRKLCGTTNKWILEVPQVCKDLGIVLEVVLLYIPGIVELNEIMTFGKYLAEVDRRIPVMVLAFFPRYKLSDRREPTYDEMVSAYRILRNMGMENVKLGNVGVFCKTNDEVDKLIAEIGREAVSL
;
A
#
# COMPACT_ATOMS: atom_id res chain seq x y z
N MET A 1 -30.27 -4.94 5.82
CA MET A 1 -29.12 -5.71 5.30
C MET A 1 -28.39 -6.25 6.52
N GLU A 2 -28.44 -7.57 6.69
CA GLU A 2 -27.96 -8.26 7.89
C GLU A 2 -26.52 -7.89 8.26
N SER A 3 -26.28 -7.78 9.56
CA SER A 3 -25.01 -7.49 10.23
C SER A 3 -23.98 -8.62 10.11
N TYR A 4 -23.96 -9.31 8.97
CA TYR A 4 -23.17 -10.52 8.76
C TYR A 4 -21.93 -10.20 7.93
N CYS A 5 -20.77 -10.61 8.43
CA CYS A 5 -19.51 -10.42 7.73
C CYS A 5 -19.51 -11.20 6.41
N ARG A 6 -19.22 -10.53 5.29
CA ARG A 6 -19.18 -11.16 3.95
C ARG A 6 -18.18 -12.32 3.85
N LEU A 7 -17.10 -12.27 4.62
CA LEU A 7 -16.07 -13.32 4.66
C LEU A 7 -16.60 -14.67 5.17
N LEU A 8 -17.60 -14.66 6.03
CA LEU A 8 -18.21 -15.88 6.57
C LEU A 8 -18.90 -16.71 5.47
N ARG A 9 -19.38 -16.07 4.39
CA ARG A 9 -19.96 -16.77 3.23
C ARG A 9 -18.95 -17.67 2.51
N PHE A 10 -17.67 -17.38 2.68
CA PHE A 10 -16.56 -18.10 2.09
C PHE A 10 -15.81 -18.97 3.12
N GLY A 11 -16.34 -19.13 4.34
CA GLY A 11 -15.73 -19.93 5.40
C GLY A 11 -14.61 -19.23 6.18
N TYR A 12 -14.43 -17.92 6.03
CA TYR A 12 -13.39 -17.14 6.73
C TYR A 12 -13.97 -16.37 7.92
N THR A 13 -13.14 -16.09 8.92
CA THR A 13 -13.60 -15.44 10.14
C THR A 13 -13.67 -13.91 10.01
N PRO A 14 -14.59 -13.23 10.73
CA PRO A 14 -14.58 -11.78 10.83
C PRO A 14 -13.32 -11.26 11.53
N CYS A 15 -12.94 -10.01 11.23
CA CYS A 15 -11.74 -9.39 11.82
C CYS A 15 -11.78 -9.22 13.34
N GLY A 16 -12.97 -9.15 13.94
CA GLY A 16 -13.14 -8.87 15.38
C GLY A 16 -12.80 -7.43 15.79
N ILE A 17 -12.49 -6.56 14.83
CA ILE A 17 -12.05 -5.19 15.06
C ILE A 17 -13.24 -4.24 15.13
N ASN A 18 -13.18 -3.31 16.09
CA ASN A 18 -14.16 -2.22 16.22
C ASN A 18 -13.57 -0.89 15.79
N VAL A 19 -14.31 -0.10 15.02
CA VAL A 19 -14.02 1.33 14.83
C VAL A 19 -14.70 2.16 15.92
N LEU A 20 -14.25 3.39 16.04
CA LEU A 20 -14.67 4.36 17.04
C LEU A 20 -15.43 5.51 16.37
N SER A 21 -16.40 6.08 17.07
CA SER A 21 -16.96 7.40 16.75
C SER A 21 -15.97 8.51 17.08
N SER A 22 -16.27 9.74 16.67
CA SER A 22 -15.46 10.93 16.97
C SER A 22 -15.28 11.20 18.47
N ASP A 23 -16.23 10.78 19.32
CA ASP A 23 -16.16 10.87 20.78
C ASP A 23 -15.55 9.61 21.44
N GLY A 24 -15.00 8.68 20.64
CA GLY A 24 -14.28 7.50 21.13
C GLY A 24 -15.15 6.30 21.53
N LYS A 25 -16.48 6.34 21.30
CA LYS A 25 -17.34 5.19 21.55
C LYS A 25 -17.11 4.10 20.52
N LYS A 26 -17.12 2.84 20.96
CA LYS A 26 -17.03 1.66 20.09
C LYS A 26 -18.32 1.54 19.27
N LEU A 27 -18.19 1.49 17.95
CA LEU A 27 -19.33 1.41 17.03
C LEU A 27 -19.59 0.00 16.50
N GLY A 28 -18.56 -0.80 16.27
CA GLY A 28 -18.68 -2.13 15.65
C GLY A 28 -17.69 -2.33 14.51
N ALA A 29 -17.93 -3.36 13.70
CA ALA A 29 -17.08 -3.71 12.57
C ALA A 29 -16.93 -2.54 11.57
N PRO A 30 -15.72 -2.25 11.07
CA PRO A 30 -15.46 -1.11 10.17
C PRO A 30 -16.40 -1.10 8.96
N CYS A 31 -16.53 -2.24 8.28
CA CYS A 31 -17.33 -2.39 7.07
C CYS A 31 -18.82 -2.03 7.23
N MET A 32 -19.36 -2.03 8.46
CA MET A 32 -20.74 -1.63 8.75
C MET A 32 -20.91 -0.12 8.90
N HIS A 33 -19.82 0.61 9.14
CA HIS A 33 -19.84 2.04 9.49
C HIS A 33 -19.20 2.93 8.42
N VAL A 34 -18.42 2.35 7.51
CA VAL A 34 -17.68 3.11 6.49
C VAL A 34 -18.05 2.76 5.05
N VAL A 35 -19.02 1.86 4.88
CA VAL A 35 -19.63 1.48 3.60
C VAL A 35 -21.15 1.43 3.77
N LYS A 36 -21.91 1.95 2.80
CA LYS A 36 -23.37 1.81 2.76
C LYS A 36 -23.86 1.68 1.31
N TYR A 37 -25.02 1.06 1.12
CA TYR A 37 -25.73 1.05 -0.15
C TYR A 37 -27.02 1.86 0.03
N LYS A 38 -27.19 2.92 -0.74
CA LYS A 38 -28.31 3.86 -0.63
C LYS A 38 -28.62 4.46 -2.00
N ASP A 39 -29.92 4.55 -2.31
CA ASP A 39 -30.43 5.17 -3.55
C ASP A 39 -29.85 4.51 -4.82
N GLY A 40 -29.72 3.18 -4.81
CA GLY A 40 -29.17 2.40 -5.93
C GLY A 40 -27.65 2.46 -6.08
N LYS A 41 -26.94 3.19 -5.21
CA LYS A 41 -25.49 3.39 -5.30
C LYS A 41 -24.76 2.89 -4.06
N TRP A 42 -23.53 2.43 -4.26
CA TRP A 42 -22.60 2.19 -3.18
C TRP A 42 -21.95 3.50 -2.74
N TRP A 43 -21.67 3.60 -1.45
CA TRP A 43 -21.02 4.75 -0.84
C TRP A 43 -19.89 4.29 0.08
N ARG A 44 -18.75 4.99 0.02
CA ARG A 44 -17.57 4.78 0.83
C ARG A 44 -17.23 6.04 1.59
N LEU A 45 -16.95 5.92 2.89
CA LEU A 45 -16.40 7.03 3.66
C LEU A 45 -14.91 7.18 3.35
N VAL A 46 -14.54 8.30 2.73
CA VAL A 46 -13.18 8.64 2.31
C VAL A 46 -12.65 9.76 3.20
N TYR A 47 -11.47 9.56 3.77
CA TYR A 47 -10.82 10.57 4.60
C TYR A 47 -10.26 11.71 3.76
N ASP A 48 -9.51 11.37 2.71
CA ASP A 48 -8.89 12.32 1.80
C ASP A 48 -8.53 11.64 0.47
N TYR A 49 -8.21 12.40 -0.57
CA TYR A 49 -7.55 11.89 -1.77
C TYR A 49 -6.61 12.95 -2.36
N LEU A 50 -5.42 12.54 -2.76
CA LEU A 50 -4.43 13.45 -3.35
C LEU A 50 -3.40 12.68 -4.19
N LEU A 51 -2.66 13.40 -5.02
CA LEU A 51 -1.47 12.88 -5.67
C LEU A 51 -0.37 12.70 -4.63
N SER A 52 -0.07 11.44 -4.28
CA SER A 52 0.84 11.10 -3.19
C SER A 52 2.29 10.99 -3.59
N ARG A 53 3.16 11.17 -2.60
CA ARG A 53 4.61 10.97 -2.66
C ARG A 53 5.02 9.99 -1.54
N PRO A 54 5.95 9.07 -1.83
CA PRO A 54 6.74 8.92 -3.06
C PRO A 54 6.08 8.05 -4.14
N GLU A 55 4.81 7.66 -3.98
CA GLU A 55 4.13 6.71 -4.85
C GLU A 55 3.89 7.20 -6.29
N ASP A 56 3.74 8.53 -6.43
CA ASP A 56 3.47 9.24 -7.67
C ASP A 56 2.16 8.87 -8.38
N TYR A 57 1.17 8.42 -7.61
CA TYR A 57 -0.17 8.15 -8.10
C TYR A 57 -1.26 8.80 -7.23
N LEU A 58 -2.48 8.85 -7.74
CA LEU A 58 -3.62 9.32 -6.94
C LEU A 58 -3.91 8.30 -5.84
N SER A 59 -3.73 8.69 -4.58
CA SER A 59 -4.08 7.88 -3.44
C SER A 59 -5.39 8.35 -2.83
N ILE A 60 -6.36 7.45 -2.76
CA ILE A 60 -7.63 7.68 -2.07
C ILE A 60 -7.56 7.04 -0.69
N TYR A 61 -7.39 7.85 0.35
CA TYR A 61 -7.28 7.43 1.74
C TYR A 61 -8.66 7.17 2.33
N GLN A 62 -8.97 5.89 2.57
CA GLN A 62 -10.30 5.47 2.99
C GLN A 62 -10.41 5.37 4.52
N SER A 63 -11.57 5.71 5.10
CA SER A 63 -11.78 5.63 6.56
C SER A 63 -12.17 4.22 7.00
N GLY A 64 -11.75 3.81 8.20
CA GLY A 64 -12.08 2.52 8.80
C GLY A 64 -11.24 1.36 8.26
N CYS A 65 -10.71 0.55 9.16
CA CYS A 65 -9.84 -0.58 8.83
C CYS A 65 -10.19 -1.82 9.65
N ASN A 66 -10.10 -2.99 9.01
CA ASN A 66 -10.23 -4.33 9.60
C ASN A 66 -9.03 -4.79 10.45
N HIS A 67 -8.12 -3.87 10.77
CA HIS A 67 -6.97 -4.06 11.64
C HIS A 67 -6.95 -3.06 12.82
N ASP A 68 -6.33 -3.43 13.94
CA ASP A 68 -5.97 -2.55 15.06
C ASP A 68 -4.44 -2.54 15.28
N CYS A 69 -3.71 -2.27 14.20
CA CYS A 69 -2.24 -2.22 14.19
C CYS A 69 -1.68 -1.26 15.24
N LEU A 70 -0.76 -1.77 16.09
CA LEU A 70 -0.09 -0.96 17.12
C LEU A 70 0.80 0.15 16.53
N MET A 71 1.36 -0.08 15.33
CA MET A 71 2.22 0.86 14.61
C MET A 71 1.47 1.80 13.64
N CYS A 72 0.13 1.77 13.58
CA CYS A 72 -0.62 2.40 12.49
C CYS A 72 -0.31 3.90 12.37
N HIS A 73 0.15 4.35 11.20
CA HIS A 73 0.38 5.77 10.91
C HIS A 73 -0.89 6.52 10.54
N SER A 74 -1.93 5.78 10.17
CA SER A 74 -3.25 6.27 9.76
C SER A 74 -4.32 6.08 10.83
N TRP A 75 -3.92 5.80 12.08
CA TRP A 75 -4.81 5.40 13.18
C TRP A 75 -6.01 6.36 13.36
N TYR A 76 -5.77 7.64 13.14
CA TYR A 76 -6.69 8.73 13.36
C TYR A 76 -7.89 8.70 12.38
N PHE A 77 -7.80 8.08 11.19
CA PHE A 77 -8.96 7.81 10.31
C PHE A 77 -9.24 6.32 10.07
N SER A 78 -8.28 5.44 10.34
CA SER A 78 -8.46 4.00 10.20
C SER A 78 -9.19 3.40 11.41
N ARG A 79 -9.03 3.99 12.59
CA ARG A 79 -9.72 3.60 13.83
C ARG A 79 -10.96 4.44 14.13
N TYR A 80 -11.02 5.68 13.65
CA TYR A 80 -12.15 6.58 13.84
C TYR A 80 -12.92 6.77 12.54
N VAL A 81 -14.25 6.65 12.61
CA VAL A 81 -15.16 6.87 11.48
C VAL A 81 -15.24 8.36 11.19
N ARG A 82 -14.57 8.81 10.12
CA ARG A 82 -14.53 10.23 9.73
C ARG A 82 -14.16 10.41 8.26
N GLY A 83 -14.56 11.53 7.68
CA GLY A 83 -14.32 11.86 6.28
C GLY A 83 -15.61 12.24 5.57
N THR A 84 -15.56 12.17 4.24
CA THR A 84 -16.65 12.53 3.34
C THR A 84 -17.21 11.28 2.67
N TRP A 85 -18.54 11.20 2.58
CA TRP A 85 -19.20 10.10 1.87
C TRP A 85 -19.11 10.35 0.37
N LEU A 86 -18.45 9.44 -0.34
CA LEU A 86 -18.37 9.43 -1.79
C LEU A 86 -19.15 8.24 -2.32
N SER A 87 -20.03 8.48 -3.27
CA SER A 87 -20.72 7.45 -4.04
C SER A 87 -19.77 6.82 -5.06
N SER A 88 -20.12 5.65 -5.60
CA SER A 88 -19.34 5.03 -6.66
C SER A 88 -19.24 5.85 -7.96
N ASP A 89 -20.10 6.84 -8.17
CA ASP A 89 -19.98 7.79 -9.29
C ASP A 89 -18.97 8.90 -8.99
N ASP A 90 -18.88 9.36 -7.73
CA ASP A 90 -17.90 10.38 -7.33
C ASP A 90 -16.46 9.89 -7.55
N PHE A 91 -16.21 8.58 -7.38
CA PHE A 91 -14.91 7.99 -7.71
C PHE A 91 -14.57 8.06 -9.21
N LEU A 92 -15.57 7.97 -10.10
CA LEU A 92 -15.35 8.13 -11.53
C LEU A 92 -15.02 9.60 -11.88
N GLU A 93 -15.69 10.55 -11.23
CA GLU A 93 -15.38 11.98 -11.40
C GLU A 93 -13.98 12.34 -10.87
N ILE A 94 -13.58 11.76 -9.74
CA ILE A 94 -12.21 11.88 -9.22
C ILE A 94 -11.21 11.28 -10.22
N ALA A 95 -11.50 10.11 -10.80
CA ALA A 95 -10.65 9.48 -11.80
C ALA A 95 -10.52 10.35 -13.06
N LYS A 96 -11.60 11.00 -13.52
CA LYS A 96 -11.59 11.98 -14.63
C LYS A 96 -10.66 13.14 -14.34
N TYR A 97 -10.85 13.80 -13.20
CA TYR A 97 -9.99 14.92 -12.82
C TYR A 97 -8.51 14.52 -12.74
N TYR A 98 -8.23 13.34 -12.18
CA TYR A 98 -6.87 12.84 -12.08
C TYR A 98 -6.24 12.48 -13.43
N TYR A 99 -7.03 11.86 -14.31
CA TYR A 99 -6.58 11.47 -15.65
C TYR A 99 -6.00 12.66 -16.42
N ASP A 100 -6.66 13.82 -16.34
CA ASP A 100 -6.21 15.06 -16.98
C ASP A 100 -4.88 15.61 -16.38
N MET A 101 -4.51 15.18 -15.17
CA MET A 101 -3.25 15.56 -14.51
C MET A 101 -2.08 14.61 -14.80
N VAL A 102 -2.32 13.46 -15.43
CA VAL A 102 -1.30 12.44 -15.67
C VAL A 102 -0.17 12.99 -16.54
N THR A 103 1.07 12.87 -16.07
CA THR A 103 2.28 13.29 -16.77
C THR A 103 3.20 12.14 -17.18
N VAL A 104 2.95 10.93 -16.66
CA VAL A 104 3.72 9.72 -16.94
C VAL A 104 2.78 8.55 -17.17
N TRP A 105 2.99 7.87 -18.30
CA TRP A 105 2.23 6.68 -18.70
C TRP A 105 3.10 5.44 -18.52
N GLU A 106 2.73 4.60 -17.58
CA GLU A 106 3.41 3.34 -17.27
C GLU A 106 2.64 2.18 -17.88
N PRO A 107 3.32 1.08 -18.28
CA PRO A 107 2.63 -0.17 -18.59
C PRO A 107 2.07 -0.80 -17.30
N ARG A 108 1.07 -1.68 -17.44
CA ARG A 108 0.47 -2.42 -16.32
C ARG A 108 1.51 -3.09 -15.41
N SER A 109 2.58 -3.66 -15.98
CA SER A 109 3.64 -4.31 -15.19
C SER A 109 4.39 -3.39 -14.23
N ARG A 110 4.26 -2.06 -14.39
CA ARG A 110 4.89 -1.04 -13.55
C ARG A 110 3.87 -0.31 -12.67
N SER A 111 2.60 -0.74 -12.57
CA SER A 111 1.54 -0.02 -11.86
C SER A 111 1.59 -0.10 -10.31
N THR A 112 2.76 -0.39 -9.73
CA THR A 112 2.99 -0.44 -8.27
C THR A 112 3.90 0.71 -7.82
N MET A 113 3.97 0.97 -6.51
CA MET A 113 4.87 2.01 -5.97
C MET A 113 6.33 1.63 -6.13
N TRP A 114 6.66 0.34 -6.12
CA TRP A 114 8.01 -0.17 -6.35
C TRP A 114 8.78 0.61 -7.42
N HIS A 115 8.09 0.94 -8.52
CA HIS A 115 8.65 1.53 -9.72
C HIS A 115 8.71 3.07 -9.71
N ALA A 116 8.12 3.72 -8.71
CA ALA A 116 8.07 5.19 -8.61
C ALA A 116 9.46 5.79 -8.39
N SER A 117 10.27 5.18 -7.52
CA SER A 117 11.65 5.61 -7.23
C SER A 117 12.63 5.43 -8.41
N ASP A 118 12.22 4.73 -9.47
CA ASP A 118 12.97 4.64 -10.72
C ASP A 118 12.87 5.95 -11.53
N LEU A 119 11.82 6.75 -11.29
CA LEU A 119 11.50 7.94 -12.08
C LEU A 119 11.99 9.23 -11.43
N CYS A 120 11.75 9.38 -10.12
CA CYS A 120 11.98 10.62 -9.38
C CYS A 120 12.52 10.32 -7.98
N ALA A 121 13.35 11.22 -7.46
CA ALA A 121 13.79 11.23 -6.04
C ALA A 121 13.21 12.46 -5.30
N HIS A 122 12.15 13.04 -5.87
CA HIS A 122 11.27 14.08 -5.29
C HIS A 122 11.93 15.35 -4.72
N CYS A 123 13.20 15.61 -5.02
CA CYS A 123 13.97 16.72 -4.45
C CYS A 123 13.54 18.13 -4.92
N GLY A 124 12.72 18.25 -5.97
CA GLY A 124 12.25 19.54 -6.49
C GLY A 124 13.29 20.41 -7.21
N LEU A 125 14.58 20.09 -7.12
CA LEU A 125 15.67 20.96 -7.60
C LEU A 125 15.59 21.31 -9.09
N CYS A 126 15.03 20.41 -9.92
CA CYS A 126 14.85 20.68 -11.34
C CYS A 126 13.78 21.75 -11.62
N ILE A 127 12.78 21.86 -10.74
CA ILE A 127 11.74 22.90 -10.83
C ILE A 127 12.22 24.21 -10.22
N GLU A 128 12.81 24.15 -9.02
CA GLU A 128 13.18 25.34 -8.26
C GLU A 128 14.44 26.03 -8.79
N TYR A 129 15.40 25.26 -9.32
CA TYR A 129 16.73 25.75 -9.65
C TYR A 129 17.22 25.33 -11.04
N GLY A 130 16.43 24.58 -11.82
CA GLY A 130 16.83 24.07 -13.14
C GLY A 130 17.99 23.07 -13.09
N VAL A 131 18.28 22.46 -11.94
CA VAL A 131 19.36 21.48 -11.77
C VAL A 131 18.85 20.16 -11.22
N ARG A 132 19.47 19.04 -11.61
CA ARG A 132 19.10 17.72 -11.08
C ARG A 132 19.76 17.48 -9.73
N GLY A 133 18.99 16.98 -8.77
CA GLY A 133 19.52 16.57 -7.47
C GLY A 133 20.45 15.37 -7.57
N LYS A 134 21.31 15.21 -6.57
CA LYS A 134 22.34 14.16 -6.48
C LYS A 134 21.81 12.74 -6.75
N TYR A 135 20.63 12.41 -6.21
CA TYR A 135 20.03 11.08 -6.34
C TYR A 135 18.94 10.98 -7.42
N CYS A 136 18.80 12.02 -8.27
CA CYS A 136 17.81 12.06 -9.34
C CYS A 136 18.09 10.96 -10.38
N PRO A 137 17.10 10.11 -10.73
CA PRO A 137 17.29 9.07 -11.75
C PRO A 137 17.50 9.60 -13.18
N GLY A 138 17.23 10.89 -13.42
CA GLY A 138 17.40 11.51 -14.74
C GLY A 138 16.38 11.08 -15.80
N LYS A 139 15.28 10.42 -15.41
CA LYS A 139 14.30 9.84 -16.35
C LYS A 139 13.25 10.83 -16.85
N LEU A 140 12.94 11.85 -16.05
CA LEU A 140 11.84 12.78 -16.33
C LEU A 140 12.32 14.12 -16.86
N LYS A 141 11.48 14.74 -17.70
CA LYS A 141 11.58 16.15 -18.10
C LYS A 141 10.91 17.03 -17.04
N GLU A 142 11.32 18.29 -16.92
CA GLU A 142 10.71 19.26 -15.99
C GLU A 142 9.19 19.40 -16.20
N ALA A 143 8.74 19.42 -17.46
CA ALA A 143 7.31 19.48 -17.80
C ALA A 143 6.48 18.28 -17.32
N GLN A 144 7.12 17.19 -16.88
CA GLN A 144 6.44 16.03 -16.31
C GLN A 144 6.36 16.10 -14.78
N ILE A 145 6.99 17.07 -14.14
CA ILE A 145 7.00 17.23 -12.69
C ILE A 145 5.88 18.20 -12.29
N VAL A 146 5.04 17.75 -11.36
CA VAL A 146 3.96 18.53 -10.78
C VAL A 146 4.15 18.65 -9.27
N PHE A 147 3.62 19.74 -8.72
CA PHE A 147 3.56 19.94 -7.28
C PHE A 147 2.30 19.30 -6.69
N SER A 148 2.46 18.71 -5.52
CA SER A 148 1.38 18.24 -4.64
C SER A 148 1.66 18.75 -3.22
N PRO A 149 0.69 18.71 -2.29
CA PRO A 149 0.95 19.03 -0.88
C PRO A 149 2.06 18.18 -0.23
N GLN A 150 2.41 17.02 -0.80
CA GLN A 150 3.48 16.15 -0.33
C GLN A 150 4.82 16.36 -1.07
N GLY A 151 4.89 17.29 -2.01
CA GLY A 151 6.12 17.67 -2.73
C GLY A 151 6.07 17.43 -4.24
N TYR A 152 7.24 17.51 -4.87
CA TYR A 152 7.45 17.45 -6.31
C TYR A 152 7.60 16.04 -6.84
N GLY A 153 6.97 15.71 -7.96
CA GLY A 153 7.11 14.42 -8.65
C GLY A 153 6.20 14.32 -9.87
N PRO A 154 6.25 13.23 -10.65
CA PRO A 154 5.29 13.00 -11.73
C PRO A 154 3.88 12.67 -11.22
N ALA A 155 2.91 12.62 -12.12
CA ALA A 155 1.62 11.95 -11.90
C ALA A 155 1.54 10.76 -12.84
N ARG A 156 1.56 9.54 -12.30
CA ARG A 156 1.53 8.28 -13.06
C ARG A 156 0.08 7.89 -13.34
N ASN A 157 -0.19 7.21 -14.44
CA ASN A 157 -1.54 6.74 -14.82
C ASN A 157 -2.09 5.60 -13.93
N ILE A 158 -2.12 5.81 -12.62
CA ILE A 158 -2.51 4.84 -11.60
C ILE A 158 -3.42 5.54 -10.59
N ILE A 159 -4.52 4.89 -10.21
CA ILE A 159 -5.38 5.30 -9.10
C ILE A 159 -5.33 4.21 -8.01
N SER A 160 -4.92 4.59 -6.81
CA SER A 160 -4.72 3.70 -5.67
C SER A 160 -5.79 3.91 -4.60
N PHE A 161 -6.38 2.82 -4.14
CA PHE A 161 -7.27 2.81 -2.98
C PHE A 161 -6.48 2.35 -1.75
N THR A 162 -6.26 3.25 -0.79
CA THR A 162 -5.34 3.05 0.35
C THR A 162 -5.94 3.55 1.68
N GLY A 163 -5.13 3.61 2.74
CA GLY A 163 -5.46 4.14 4.05
C GLY A 163 -6.08 3.10 4.97
N GLY A 164 -7.41 2.98 4.93
CA GLY A 164 -8.18 1.96 5.64
C GLY A 164 -8.58 0.83 4.71
N ASP A 165 -8.82 -0.36 5.27
CA ASP A 165 -9.09 -1.57 4.49
C ASP A 165 -10.41 -2.22 4.91
N VAL A 166 -11.32 -2.33 3.93
CA VAL A 166 -12.57 -3.08 4.04
C VAL A 166 -12.88 -3.80 2.72
N TYR A 167 -11.88 -4.38 2.05
CA TYR A 167 -12.08 -5.11 0.77
C TYR A 167 -13.02 -6.32 0.89
N CYS A 168 -13.36 -6.74 2.12
CA CYS A 168 -14.47 -7.66 2.34
C CYS A 168 -15.80 -7.14 1.78
N CYS A 169 -16.00 -5.82 1.64
CA CYS A 169 -17.09 -5.17 0.92
C CYS A 169 -16.82 -5.09 -0.60
N TYR A 170 -16.43 -6.19 -1.21
CA TYR A 170 -15.93 -6.24 -2.58
C TYR A 170 -16.94 -5.74 -3.62
N GLU A 171 -18.25 -5.78 -3.36
CA GLU A 171 -19.27 -5.33 -4.32
C GLU A 171 -19.17 -3.83 -4.63
N LEU A 172 -18.83 -3.01 -3.63
CA LEU A 172 -18.55 -1.57 -3.82
C LEU A 172 -17.35 -1.38 -4.77
N TYR A 173 -16.26 -2.09 -4.52
CA TYR A 173 -15.03 -1.95 -5.30
C TYR A 173 -15.22 -2.47 -6.72
N CYS A 174 -15.96 -3.57 -6.91
CA CYS A 174 -16.31 -4.07 -8.23
C CYS A 174 -17.09 -3.04 -9.04
N ASP A 175 -18.07 -2.35 -8.42
CA ASP A 175 -18.84 -1.29 -9.05
C ASP A 175 -17.95 -0.10 -9.46
N ILE A 176 -17.09 0.38 -8.55
CA ILE A 176 -16.16 1.47 -8.84
C ILE A 176 -15.17 1.08 -9.96
N PHE A 177 -14.54 -0.09 -9.85
CA PHE A 177 -13.50 -0.51 -10.78
C PHE A 177 -14.07 -0.71 -12.18
N SER A 178 -15.26 -1.33 -12.29
CA SER A 178 -15.92 -1.53 -13.58
C SER A 178 -16.28 -0.20 -14.24
N LYS A 179 -16.69 0.81 -13.47
CA LYS A 179 -16.98 2.16 -13.99
C LYS A 179 -15.72 2.84 -14.55
N ILE A 180 -14.62 2.81 -13.79
CA ILE A 180 -13.35 3.39 -14.20
C ILE A 180 -12.82 2.65 -15.45
N LYS A 181 -12.82 1.31 -15.46
CA LYS A 181 -12.38 0.52 -16.62
C LYS A 181 -13.26 0.68 -17.85
N LYS A 182 -14.56 0.90 -17.68
CA LYS A 182 -15.45 1.20 -18.81
C LYS A 182 -15.08 2.52 -19.50
N GLU A 183 -14.63 3.52 -18.73
CA GLU A 183 -14.24 4.83 -19.24
C GLU A 183 -12.83 4.83 -19.83
N TYR A 184 -11.87 4.23 -19.13
CA TYR A 184 -10.43 4.37 -19.45
C TYR A 184 -9.73 3.11 -19.93
N GLY A 185 -10.35 1.93 -19.78
CA GLY A 185 -9.72 0.66 -20.11
C GLY A 185 -8.31 0.50 -19.53
N ASP A 186 -7.34 0.36 -20.42
CA ASP A 186 -5.92 0.15 -20.11
C ASP A 186 -5.09 1.44 -20.11
N GLU A 187 -5.75 2.61 -20.16
CA GLU A 187 -5.09 3.91 -20.03
C GLU A 187 -4.90 4.29 -18.55
N LEU A 188 -5.82 3.91 -17.67
CA LEU A 188 -5.75 4.15 -16.22
C LEU A 188 -5.73 2.84 -15.43
N TRP A 189 -4.66 2.61 -14.68
CA TRP A 189 -4.49 1.40 -13.88
C TRP A 189 -5.12 1.54 -12.50
N ILE A 190 -5.82 0.49 -12.07
CA ILE A 190 -6.43 0.41 -10.75
C ILE A 190 -5.50 -0.37 -9.82
N HIS A 191 -5.04 0.31 -8.78
CA HIS A 191 -4.16 -0.21 -7.76
C HIS A 191 -4.86 -0.22 -6.39
N ILE A 192 -4.48 -1.16 -5.52
CA ILE A 192 -4.87 -1.14 -4.11
C ILE A 192 -3.66 -1.30 -3.21
N GLU A 193 -3.62 -0.51 -2.14
CA GLU A 193 -2.74 -0.75 -1.00
C GLU A 193 -3.58 -1.37 0.11
N THR A 194 -3.19 -2.54 0.56
CA THR A 194 -4.05 -3.40 1.37
C THR A 194 -3.24 -4.19 2.39
N ASN A 195 -3.87 -4.45 3.53
CA ASN A 195 -3.37 -5.43 4.48
C ASN A 195 -3.75 -6.87 4.10
N GLY A 196 -4.59 -7.06 3.08
CA GLY A 196 -4.92 -8.37 2.51
C GLY A 196 -6.01 -9.15 3.24
N TYR A 197 -6.52 -8.69 4.39
CA TYR A 197 -7.49 -9.47 5.18
C TYR A 197 -8.80 -9.75 4.45
N GLY A 198 -9.25 -8.82 3.61
CA GLY A 198 -10.44 -9.01 2.78
C GLY A 198 -10.20 -9.83 1.52
N LEU A 199 -8.95 -10.11 1.15
CA LEU A 199 -8.54 -10.60 -0.17
C LEU A 199 -8.45 -12.12 -0.24
N VAL A 200 -9.50 -12.79 0.22
CA VAL A 200 -9.65 -14.24 0.01
C VAL A 200 -9.88 -14.52 -1.48
N ARG A 201 -9.50 -15.72 -1.96
CA ARG A 201 -9.50 -16.05 -3.40
C ARG A 201 -10.81 -15.67 -4.14
N PRO A 202 -12.02 -16.01 -3.66
CA PRO A 202 -13.26 -15.62 -4.35
C PRO A 202 -13.45 -14.11 -4.48
N ILE A 203 -12.94 -13.32 -3.53
CA ILE A 203 -13.01 -11.86 -3.58
C ILE A 203 -11.98 -11.31 -4.56
N LEU A 204 -10.74 -11.82 -4.54
CA LEU A 204 -9.70 -11.42 -5.51
C LEU A 204 -10.14 -11.69 -6.95
N GLU A 205 -10.76 -12.84 -7.24
CA GLU A 205 -11.31 -13.17 -8.56
C GLU A 205 -12.35 -12.14 -9.02
N ARG A 206 -13.23 -11.70 -8.11
CA ARG A 206 -14.24 -10.67 -8.39
C ARG A 206 -13.63 -9.31 -8.66
N LEU A 207 -12.66 -8.90 -7.83
CA LEU A 207 -11.95 -7.62 -7.99
C LEU A 207 -11.15 -7.60 -9.30
N TYR A 208 -10.43 -8.68 -9.61
CA TYR A 208 -9.69 -8.85 -10.85
C TYR A 208 -10.61 -8.76 -12.08
N SER A 209 -11.71 -9.53 -12.08
CA SER A 209 -12.68 -9.51 -13.18
C SER A 209 -13.37 -8.15 -13.37
N SER A 210 -13.32 -7.29 -12.34
CA SER A 210 -13.88 -5.94 -12.39
C SER A 210 -12.86 -4.87 -12.76
N GLY A 211 -11.58 -5.23 -12.95
CA GLY A 211 -10.55 -4.31 -13.40
C GLY A 211 -9.38 -4.06 -12.45
N LEU A 212 -9.22 -4.81 -11.37
CA LEU A 212 -8.05 -4.65 -10.49
C LEU A 212 -6.76 -5.08 -11.21
N ASP A 213 -5.81 -4.15 -11.35
CA ASP A 213 -4.57 -4.40 -12.08
C ASP A 213 -3.44 -4.85 -11.16
N SER A 214 -3.29 -4.18 -10.03
CA SER A 214 -2.10 -4.29 -9.19
C SER A 214 -2.38 -4.12 -7.70
N ILE A 215 -1.54 -4.74 -6.88
CA ILE A 215 -1.66 -4.76 -5.43
C ILE A 215 -0.30 -4.45 -4.79
N TRP A 216 -0.30 -3.50 -3.86
CA TRP A 216 0.67 -3.41 -2.77
C TRP A 216 0.11 -4.17 -1.57
N LEU A 217 0.75 -5.27 -1.19
CA LEU A 217 0.35 -6.10 -0.07
C LEU A 217 1.26 -5.93 1.14
N ASP A 218 0.71 -5.40 2.24
CA ASP A 218 1.37 -5.33 3.53
C ASP A 218 1.38 -6.68 4.26
N MET A 219 2.53 -7.34 4.33
CA MET A 219 2.72 -8.56 5.12
C MET A 219 3.49 -8.24 6.41
N LYS A 220 2.73 -7.92 7.47
CA LYS A 220 3.27 -7.24 8.67
C LYS A 220 4.02 -8.16 9.65
N ALA A 221 3.73 -9.45 9.66
CA ALA A 221 4.44 -10.51 10.40
C ALA A 221 4.03 -11.86 9.81
N PHE A 222 4.94 -12.84 9.80
CA PHE A 222 4.71 -14.17 9.25
C PHE A 222 4.02 -15.08 10.27
N HIS A 223 4.49 -15.08 11.52
CA HIS A 223 3.91 -15.92 12.56
C HIS A 223 2.59 -15.32 13.09
N ASP A 224 1.52 -16.13 13.14
CA ASP A 224 0.16 -15.67 13.49
C ASP A 224 0.07 -15.09 14.91
N ASP A 225 0.87 -15.58 15.87
CA ASP A 225 0.85 -15.06 17.24
C ASP A 225 1.49 -13.65 17.32
N VAL A 226 2.59 -13.41 16.60
CA VAL A 226 3.19 -12.08 16.42
C VAL A 226 2.21 -11.17 15.71
N TYR A 227 1.61 -11.65 14.61
CA TYR A 227 0.64 -10.88 13.83
C TYR A 227 -0.57 -10.47 14.66
N ARG A 228 -1.15 -11.37 15.47
CA ARG A 228 -2.28 -11.06 16.36
C ARG A 228 -1.94 -10.01 17.38
N LYS A 229 -0.79 -10.11 18.04
CA LYS A 229 -0.33 -9.10 19.01
C LYS A 229 -0.14 -7.75 18.34
N LEU A 230 0.37 -7.74 17.12
CA LEU A 230 0.72 -6.53 16.38
C LEU A 230 -0.46 -5.85 15.69
N CYS A 231 -1.40 -6.64 15.16
CA CYS A 231 -2.47 -6.21 14.24
C CYS A 231 -3.89 -6.41 14.77
N GLY A 232 -4.05 -7.19 15.84
CA GLY A 232 -5.36 -7.51 16.43
C GLY A 232 -6.17 -8.56 15.67
N THR A 233 -5.62 -9.17 14.62
CA THR A 233 -6.29 -10.20 13.80
C THR A 233 -5.32 -11.26 13.29
N THR A 234 -5.77 -12.18 12.44
CA THR A 234 -4.96 -13.27 11.87
C THR A 234 -4.40 -12.92 10.50
N ASN A 235 -3.28 -13.54 10.10
CA ASN A 235 -2.71 -13.42 8.75
C ASN A 235 -2.88 -14.68 7.88
N LYS A 236 -3.55 -15.73 8.37
CA LYS A 236 -3.54 -17.07 7.75
C LYS A 236 -3.78 -17.05 6.25
N TRP A 237 -4.85 -16.41 5.79
CA TRP A 237 -5.20 -16.32 4.37
C TRP A 237 -4.56 -15.12 3.67
N ILE A 238 -4.00 -14.16 4.43
CA ILE A 238 -3.19 -13.08 3.86
C ILE A 238 -1.91 -13.67 3.27
N LEU A 239 -1.36 -14.69 3.94
CA LEU A 239 -0.21 -15.45 3.43
C LEU A 239 -0.52 -16.15 2.11
N GLU A 240 -1.77 -16.42 1.76
CA GLU A 240 -2.13 -17.06 0.47
C GLU A 240 -2.22 -16.06 -0.69
N VAL A 241 -2.38 -14.76 -0.41
CA VAL A 241 -2.60 -13.71 -1.42
C VAL A 241 -1.52 -13.69 -2.50
N PRO A 242 -0.21 -13.83 -2.21
CA PRO A 242 0.82 -13.84 -3.24
C PRO A 242 0.62 -14.94 -4.30
N GLN A 243 0.28 -16.15 -3.86
CA GLN A 243 0.01 -17.26 -4.78
C GLN A 243 -1.24 -16.99 -5.61
N VAL A 244 -2.32 -16.48 -5.00
CA VAL A 244 -3.55 -16.14 -5.73
C VAL A 244 -3.30 -15.06 -6.78
N CYS A 245 -2.52 -14.02 -6.45
CA CYS A 245 -2.17 -12.95 -7.39
C CYS A 245 -1.38 -13.49 -8.58
N LYS A 246 -0.42 -14.39 -8.33
CA LYS A 246 0.34 -15.08 -9.38
C LYS A 246 -0.59 -15.87 -10.30
N ASP A 247 -1.51 -16.65 -9.73
CA ASP A 247 -2.45 -17.48 -10.50
C ASP A 247 -3.38 -16.62 -11.39
N LEU A 248 -3.81 -15.46 -10.90
CA LEU A 248 -4.70 -14.54 -11.61
C LEU A 248 -3.95 -13.57 -12.54
N GLY A 249 -2.62 -13.50 -12.48
CA GLY A 249 -1.84 -12.52 -13.23
C GLY A 249 -2.02 -11.07 -12.75
N ILE A 250 -2.35 -10.87 -11.47
CA ILE A 250 -2.37 -9.56 -10.82
C ILE A 250 -0.93 -9.13 -10.54
N VAL A 251 -0.59 -7.88 -10.89
CA VAL A 251 0.74 -7.34 -10.62
C VAL A 251 0.88 -7.10 -9.12
N LEU A 252 1.80 -7.79 -8.48
CA LEU A 252 1.95 -7.77 -7.02
C LEU A 252 3.27 -7.13 -6.62
N GLU A 253 3.21 -6.25 -5.63
CA GLU A 253 4.32 -5.84 -4.79
C GLU A 253 4.02 -6.29 -3.35
N VAL A 254 5.03 -6.85 -2.67
CA VAL A 254 4.94 -7.21 -1.25
C VAL A 254 5.76 -6.22 -0.43
N VAL A 255 5.15 -5.72 0.65
CA VAL A 255 5.82 -4.83 1.58
C VAL A 255 5.90 -5.45 2.95
N LEU A 256 7.14 -5.52 3.44
CA LEU A 256 7.52 -5.98 4.76
C LEU A 256 7.95 -4.79 5.60
N LEU A 257 7.84 -4.92 6.92
CA LEU A 257 8.26 -3.89 7.86
C LEU A 257 9.24 -4.48 8.86
N TYR A 258 10.43 -3.89 8.99
CA TYR A 258 11.37 -4.27 10.04
C TYR A 258 11.06 -3.47 11.30
N ILE A 259 10.70 -4.15 12.40
CA ILE A 259 10.37 -3.55 13.69
C ILE A 259 11.27 -4.16 14.77
N PRO A 260 12.22 -3.41 15.33
CA PRO A 260 13.08 -3.91 16.40
C PRO A 260 12.32 -4.51 17.57
N GLY A 261 12.68 -5.74 17.95
CA GLY A 261 12.07 -6.52 19.01
C GLY A 261 10.67 -7.09 18.72
N ILE A 262 10.15 -6.96 17.49
CA ILE A 262 8.83 -7.50 17.11
C ILE A 262 8.90 -8.26 15.77
N VAL A 263 9.39 -7.61 14.71
CA VAL A 263 9.49 -8.17 13.36
C VAL A 263 10.92 -7.98 12.88
N GLU A 264 11.75 -8.97 13.14
CA GLU A 264 13.19 -8.92 12.86
C GLU A 264 13.58 -9.93 11.77
N LEU A 265 14.88 -10.21 11.64
CA LEU A 265 15.46 -11.03 10.58
C LEU A 265 14.84 -12.44 10.48
N ASN A 266 14.37 -13.03 11.58
CA ASN A 266 13.69 -14.34 11.56
C ASN A 266 12.36 -14.30 10.80
N GLU A 267 11.55 -13.26 10.99
CA GLU A 267 10.30 -13.04 10.25
C GLU A 267 10.60 -12.78 8.77
N ILE A 268 11.55 -11.87 8.50
CA ILE A 268 11.96 -11.48 7.14
C ILE A 268 12.53 -12.67 6.36
N MET A 269 13.36 -13.51 6.98
CA MET A 269 13.88 -14.73 6.36
C MET A 269 12.74 -15.69 5.98
N THR A 270 11.77 -15.86 6.87
CA THR A 270 10.64 -16.76 6.64
C THR A 270 9.75 -16.26 5.50
N PHE A 271 9.49 -14.95 5.44
CA PHE A 271 8.86 -14.32 4.27
C PHE A 271 9.67 -14.53 2.99
N GLY A 272 10.98 -14.27 3.02
CA GLY A 272 11.85 -14.44 1.86
C GLY A 272 11.80 -15.85 1.28
N LYS A 273 11.87 -16.87 2.15
CA LYS A 273 11.75 -18.27 1.73
C LYS A 273 10.39 -18.54 1.09
N TYR A 274 9.32 -18.14 1.75
CA TYR A 274 7.95 -18.35 1.26
C TYR A 274 7.72 -17.67 -0.10
N LEU A 275 8.09 -16.39 -0.23
CA LEU A 275 7.89 -15.63 -1.46
C LEU A 275 8.75 -16.14 -2.61
N ALA A 276 9.94 -16.64 -2.34
CA ALA A 276 10.80 -17.26 -3.36
C ALA A 276 10.21 -18.57 -3.90
N GLU A 277 9.46 -19.32 -3.09
CA GLU A 277 8.68 -20.48 -3.54
C GLU A 277 7.50 -20.07 -4.42
N VAL A 278 6.88 -18.92 -4.15
CA VAL A 278 5.79 -18.36 -4.97
C VAL A 278 6.33 -17.82 -6.29
N ASP A 279 7.13 -16.75 -6.28
CA ASP A 279 7.84 -16.22 -7.46
C ASP A 279 8.97 -15.29 -7.01
N ARG A 280 10.21 -15.67 -7.33
CA ARG A 280 11.44 -14.94 -6.99
C ARG A 280 11.47 -13.50 -7.53
N ARG A 281 10.68 -13.20 -8.55
CA ARG A 281 10.61 -11.89 -9.20
C ARG A 281 9.59 -10.96 -8.55
N ILE A 282 8.79 -11.41 -7.58
CA ILE A 282 7.90 -10.52 -6.84
C ILE A 282 8.75 -9.39 -6.23
N PRO A 283 8.46 -8.12 -6.54
CA PRO A 283 9.06 -6.99 -5.85
C PRO A 283 8.76 -7.04 -4.34
N VAL A 284 9.81 -6.99 -3.52
CA VAL A 284 9.72 -6.98 -2.05
C VAL A 284 10.39 -5.73 -1.50
N MET A 285 9.60 -4.83 -0.92
CA MET A 285 10.12 -3.67 -0.22
C MET A 285 10.17 -3.94 1.28
N VAL A 286 11.34 -3.72 1.90
CA VAL A 286 11.46 -3.70 3.37
C VAL A 286 11.48 -2.24 3.82
N LEU A 287 10.41 -1.84 4.49
CA LEU A 287 10.32 -0.53 5.11
C LEU A 287 10.99 -0.52 6.47
N ALA A 288 11.73 0.53 6.76
CA ALA A 288 12.18 0.82 8.11
C ALA A 288 11.03 1.37 8.96
N PHE A 289 10.81 0.77 10.13
CA PHE A 289 9.84 1.25 11.10
C PHE A 289 10.22 2.61 11.68
N PHE A 290 9.27 3.55 11.67
CA PHE A 290 9.38 4.78 12.46
C PHE A 290 8.30 4.86 13.57
N PRO A 291 8.68 5.18 14.81
CA PRO A 291 7.80 5.15 15.99
C PRO A 291 6.59 6.10 15.90
N ARG A 292 5.39 5.52 16.02
CA ARG A 292 4.10 6.22 16.01
C ARG A 292 3.04 5.44 16.78
N TYR A 293 1.94 6.12 17.09
CA TYR A 293 0.73 5.56 17.71
C TYR A 293 1.03 4.79 19.00
N LYS A 294 0.67 3.51 19.10
CA LYS A 294 0.86 2.70 20.33
C LYS A 294 2.30 2.17 20.48
N LEU A 295 3.17 2.37 19.48
CA LEU A 295 4.58 2.00 19.51
C LEU A 295 5.49 3.23 19.39
N SER A 296 5.04 4.40 19.86
CA SER A 296 5.81 5.65 19.78
C SER A 296 7.06 5.68 20.67
N ASP A 297 7.16 4.76 21.63
CA ASP A 297 8.27 4.61 22.58
C ASP A 297 9.37 3.64 22.10
N ARG A 298 9.18 3.00 20.95
CA ARG A 298 10.14 2.04 20.37
C ARG A 298 11.25 2.76 19.62
N ARG A 299 12.36 2.07 19.39
CA ARG A 299 13.47 2.59 18.56
C ARG A 299 13.23 2.31 17.07
N GLU A 300 13.86 3.14 16.24
CA GLU A 300 14.01 2.90 14.80
C GLU A 300 14.99 1.74 14.54
N PRO A 301 14.88 1.05 13.39
CA PRO A 301 15.90 0.11 12.91
C PRO A 301 17.25 0.83 12.68
N THR A 302 18.35 0.11 12.91
CA THR A 302 19.68 0.59 12.56
C THR A 302 20.00 0.35 11.09
N TYR A 303 21.03 1.02 10.58
CA TYR A 303 21.58 0.78 9.24
C TYR A 303 21.88 -0.71 9.01
N ASP A 304 22.61 -1.34 9.93
CA ASP A 304 23.05 -2.74 9.79
C ASP A 304 21.88 -3.72 9.82
N GLU A 305 20.82 -3.43 10.59
CA GLU A 305 19.60 -4.25 10.62
C GLU A 305 18.90 -4.24 9.27
N MET A 306 18.74 -3.06 8.66
CA MET A 306 18.09 -2.90 7.36
C MET A 306 18.91 -3.53 6.24
N VAL A 307 20.23 -3.34 6.21
CA VAL A 307 21.12 -3.99 5.24
C VAL A 307 21.12 -5.52 5.43
N SER A 308 21.05 -6.01 6.66
CA SER A 308 20.94 -7.44 6.94
C SER A 308 19.61 -8.02 6.42
N ALA A 309 18.50 -7.30 6.58
CA ALA A 309 17.21 -7.70 6.04
C ALA A 309 17.24 -7.80 4.50
N TYR A 310 17.84 -6.82 3.83
CA TYR A 310 18.08 -6.88 2.37
C TYR A 310 18.86 -8.13 1.98
N ARG A 311 20.01 -8.37 2.61
CA ARG A 311 20.89 -9.52 2.33
C ARG A 311 20.19 -10.85 2.54
N ILE A 312 19.40 -10.98 3.60
CA ILE A 312 18.64 -12.20 3.89
C ILE A 312 17.63 -12.48 2.77
N LEU A 313 16.86 -11.49 2.32
CA LEU A 313 15.91 -11.70 1.22
C LEU A 313 16.61 -12.10 -0.08
N ARG A 314 17.75 -11.46 -0.40
CA ARG A 314 18.60 -11.84 -1.55
C ARG A 314 19.10 -13.29 -1.42
N ASN A 315 19.56 -13.68 -0.24
CA ASN A 315 20.05 -15.03 0.03
C ASN A 315 18.95 -16.09 -0.04
N MET A 316 17.70 -15.73 0.28
CA MET A 316 16.53 -16.61 0.09
C MET A 316 16.11 -16.71 -1.39
N GLY A 317 16.73 -15.93 -2.28
CA GLY A 317 16.55 -16.02 -3.72
C GLY A 317 15.68 -14.93 -4.34
N MET A 318 15.22 -13.95 -3.56
CA MET A 318 14.44 -12.84 -4.10
C MET A 318 15.29 -11.96 -5.03
N GLU A 319 14.78 -11.72 -6.23
CA GLU A 319 15.47 -11.00 -7.30
C GLU A 319 15.21 -9.49 -7.30
N ASN A 320 14.12 -9.05 -6.68
CA ASN A 320 13.71 -7.66 -6.63
C ASN A 320 13.51 -7.26 -5.16
N VAL A 321 14.55 -6.72 -4.53
CA VAL A 321 14.51 -6.27 -3.12
C VAL A 321 14.89 -4.79 -3.04
N LYS A 322 14.07 -3.96 -2.36
CA LYS A 322 14.36 -2.55 -2.08
C LYS A 322 14.23 -2.28 -0.58
N LEU A 323 15.03 -1.34 -0.10
CA LEU A 323 14.85 -0.74 1.21
C LEU A 323 14.13 0.60 1.05
N GLY A 324 13.07 0.81 1.84
CA GLY A 324 12.31 2.06 1.88
C GLY A 324 12.35 2.72 3.25
N ASN A 325 11.79 3.93 3.35
CA ASN A 325 11.95 4.82 4.50
C ASN A 325 13.41 5.10 4.83
N VAL A 326 14.24 5.39 3.81
CA VAL A 326 15.70 5.49 3.93
C VAL A 326 16.14 6.50 4.99
N GLY A 327 15.47 7.64 5.10
CA GLY A 327 15.74 8.67 6.12
C GLY A 327 15.56 8.20 7.58
N VAL A 328 14.93 7.04 7.80
CA VAL A 328 14.78 6.45 9.14
C VAL A 328 16.09 5.82 9.61
N PHE A 329 16.89 5.21 8.72
CA PHE A 329 18.12 4.51 9.11
C PHE A 329 19.41 5.08 8.50
N CYS A 330 19.30 6.00 7.55
CA CYS A 330 20.38 6.86 7.05
C CYS A 330 20.07 8.31 7.43
N LYS A 331 20.84 8.90 8.34
CA LYS A 331 20.66 10.26 8.84
C LYS A 331 21.49 11.30 8.09
N THR A 332 22.47 10.85 7.30
CA THR A 332 23.37 11.69 6.52
C THR A 332 23.43 11.26 5.05
N ASN A 333 23.86 12.16 4.17
CA ASN A 333 24.11 11.84 2.77
C ASN A 333 25.22 10.80 2.60
N ASP A 334 26.24 10.79 3.47
CA ASP A 334 27.33 9.83 3.42
C ASP A 334 26.84 8.41 3.72
N GLU A 335 25.88 8.25 4.64
CA GLU A 335 25.23 6.96 4.90
C GLU A 335 24.37 6.50 3.72
N VAL A 336 23.69 7.43 3.03
CA VAL A 336 22.94 7.11 1.79
C VAL A 336 23.90 6.70 0.67
N ASP A 337 25.01 7.41 0.49
CA ASP A 337 26.05 7.05 -0.50
C ASP A 337 26.65 5.68 -0.20
N LYS A 338 26.96 5.40 1.08
CA LYS A 338 27.43 4.10 1.54
C LYS A 338 26.41 3.01 1.21
N LEU A 339 25.12 3.24 1.48
CA LEU A 339 24.05 2.29 1.17
C LEU A 339 23.98 2.01 -0.33
N ILE A 340 23.99 3.06 -1.16
CA ILE A 340 23.98 2.93 -2.63
C ILE A 340 25.20 2.14 -3.11
N ALA A 341 26.39 2.39 -2.56
CA ALA A 341 27.60 1.65 -2.92
C ALA A 341 27.52 0.17 -2.52
N GLU A 342 26.82 -0.16 -1.44
CA GLU A 342 26.71 -1.51 -0.89
C GLU A 342 25.64 -2.37 -1.56
N ILE A 343 24.46 -1.80 -1.87
CA ILE A 343 23.30 -2.55 -2.40
C ILE A 343 22.83 -2.09 -3.79
N GLY A 344 23.37 -0.98 -4.30
CA GLY A 344 22.99 -0.39 -5.58
C GLY A 344 21.82 0.60 -5.45
N ARG A 345 21.81 1.66 -6.28
CA ARG A 345 20.77 2.70 -6.27
C ARG A 345 19.36 2.16 -6.53
N GLU A 346 19.25 1.14 -7.37
CA GLU A 346 17.97 0.48 -7.71
C GLU A 346 17.41 -0.34 -6.54
N ALA A 347 18.20 -0.61 -5.50
CA ALA A 347 17.74 -1.28 -4.27
C ALA A 347 17.39 -0.27 -3.15
N VAL A 348 17.49 1.03 -3.41
CA VAL A 348 17.22 2.09 -2.44
C VAL A 348 16.06 2.94 -2.93
N SER A 349 14.94 2.91 -2.22
CA SER A 349 13.76 3.73 -2.53
C SER A 349 13.96 5.15 -1.96
N LEU A 350 14.67 5.98 -2.74
CA LEU A 350 14.94 7.40 -2.46
C LEU A 350 13.88 8.33 -3.03
#